data_AF-A0A0P0M283-F1
#
_entry.id   AF-A0A0P0M283-F1
#
_cell.length_a   1.000
_cell.length_b   1.000
_cell.length_c   1.000
_cell.angle_alpha   90.00
_cell.angle_beta   90.00
_cell.angle_gamma   90.00
#
_symmetry.space_group_name_H-M   'P 1'
#
loop_
_entity.id
_entity.type
_entity.pdbx_description
1 polymer ?
#
loop_
_entity_poly.entity_id
_entity_poly.type
_entity_poly.pdbx_seq_one_letter_code
_entity_poly.pdbx_strand_id
1 'polypeptide(L)'
;MLFVKVPSGDRMLSIDSAEVIHGMFKMEGITDSTSMASLYMDDESIMPFVIEKGKISISIDNARIVVTGTPLNDRLYDFVGKKTSLDDRAYELERQESRMIMDGKAPDEIQREITREREKLAAEMNALAKEFIQKNYDNVLGPGVFIMLCSNFPYPVMTPLIEEIIEEAPDRFKNNSLVKDYVTVARSNMEKLKAPH
;
A
#
# COMPACT_ATOMS: atom_id res chain seq x y z
N MET A 1 19.01 13.54 -7.73
CA MET A 1 18.03 14.11 -8.70
C MET A 1 16.70 13.40 -8.46
N LEU A 2 15.54 14.02 -8.70
CA LEU A 2 14.24 13.36 -8.54
C LEU A 2 13.72 12.86 -9.87
N PHE A 3 13.05 11.70 -9.85
CA PHE A 3 12.44 11.08 -11.02
C PHE A 3 11.00 10.67 -10.72
N VAL A 4 10.10 10.90 -11.67
CA VAL A 4 8.75 10.32 -11.61
C VAL A 4 8.74 9.08 -12.48
N LYS A 5 8.40 7.93 -11.88
CA LYS A 5 8.28 6.66 -12.60
C LYS A 5 6.86 6.13 -12.52
N VAL A 6 6.38 5.55 -13.61
CA VAL A 6 5.07 4.87 -13.70
C VAL A 6 5.23 3.38 -13.96
N PRO A 7 4.34 2.52 -13.42
CA PRO A 7 4.35 1.09 -13.73
C PRO A 7 4.07 0.84 -15.22
N SER A 8 4.87 -0.01 -15.85
CA SER A 8 4.70 -0.48 -17.22
C SER A 8 5.12 -1.94 -17.33
N GLY A 9 4.14 -2.85 -17.19
CA GLY A 9 4.40 -4.28 -17.02
C GLY A 9 5.24 -4.53 -15.77
N ASP A 10 6.33 -5.29 -15.90
CA ASP A 10 7.23 -5.64 -14.79
C ASP A 10 8.27 -4.56 -14.47
N ARG A 11 8.19 -3.37 -15.08
CA ARG A 11 9.21 -2.31 -14.95
C ARG A 11 8.58 -0.97 -14.58
N MET A 12 9.39 -0.13 -13.95
CA MET A 12 9.08 1.28 -13.70
C MET A 12 9.74 2.15 -14.78
N LEU A 13 8.94 2.87 -15.55
CA LEU A 13 9.44 3.77 -16.60
C LEU A 13 9.53 5.20 -16.07
N SER A 14 10.69 5.82 -16.21
CA SER A 14 10.89 7.24 -15.90
C SER A 14 10.22 8.10 -16.96
N ILE A 15 9.30 8.96 -16.54
CA ILE A 15 8.54 9.86 -17.44
C ILE A 15 8.89 11.32 -17.25
N ASP A 16 9.44 11.69 -16.09
CA ASP A 16 9.88 13.06 -15.80
C ASP A 16 11.02 13.05 -14.78
N SER A 17 11.77 14.15 -14.71
CA SER A 17 12.87 14.36 -13.77
C SER A 17 13.02 15.84 -13.40
N ALA A 18 13.40 16.12 -12.16
CA ALA A 18 13.68 17.48 -11.72
C ALA A 18 14.88 17.53 -10.77
N GLU A 19 15.66 18.59 -10.89
CA GLU A 19 16.66 18.95 -9.89
C GLU A 19 16.00 19.56 -8.66
N VAL A 20 16.56 19.25 -7.49
CA VAL A 20 16.14 19.85 -6.23
C VAL A 20 17.04 21.04 -5.96
N ILE A 21 16.46 22.24 -6.03
CA ILE A 21 17.17 23.50 -5.82
C ILE A 21 16.63 24.12 -4.53
N HIS A 22 17.50 24.29 -3.53
CA HIS A 22 17.13 24.78 -2.20
C HIS A 22 15.96 24.01 -1.55
N GLY A 23 15.92 22.68 -1.73
CA GLY A 23 14.87 21.82 -1.16
C GLY A 23 13.54 21.88 -1.90
N MET A 24 13.44 22.62 -3.00
CA MET A 24 12.25 22.71 -3.84
C MET A 24 12.49 22.03 -5.18
N PHE A 25 11.44 21.44 -5.73
CA PHE A 25 11.42 20.95 -7.11
C PHE A 25 10.07 21.28 -7.73
N LYS A 26 10.04 21.33 -9.06
CA LYS A 26 8.82 21.56 -9.83
C LYS A 26 8.87 20.70 -11.08
N MET A 27 7.75 20.06 -11.36
CA MET A 27 7.53 19.22 -12.54
C MET A 27 6.22 19.68 -13.18
N GLU A 28 6.20 19.75 -14.50
CA GLU A 28 5.01 20.11 -15.28
C GLU A 28 4.89 19.15 -16.45
N GLY A 29 3.69 18.64 -16.68
CA GLY A 29 3.44 17.69 -17.76
C GLY A 29 1.99 17.75 -18.21
N ILE A 30 1.75 17.19 -19.39
CA ILE A 30 0.40 16.98 -19.91
C ILE A 30 0.05 15.53 -19.61
N THR A 31 -1.14 15.32 -19.04
CA THR A 31 -1.68 13.98 -18.83
C THR A 31 -3.06 13.84 -19.46
N ASP A 32 -3.22 12.82 -20.29
CA ASP A 32 -4.49 12.45 -20.90
C ASP A 32 -5.26 11.42 -20.06
N SER A 33 -4.58 10.77 -19.10
CA SER A 33 -5.19 9.75 -18.24
C SER A 33 -4.63 9.76 -16.82
N THR A 34 -5.48 9.41 -15.86
CA THR A 34 -5.06 9.25 -14.47
C THR A 34 -4.25 7.97 -14.33
N SER A 35 -3.11 8.02 -13.64
CA SER A 35 -2.24 6.85 -13.42
C SER A 35 -1.57 6.89 -12.04
N MET A 36 -1.24 5.69 -11.52
CA MET A 36 -0.35 5.57 -10.36
C MET A 36 1.08 5.86 -10.80
N ALA A 37 1.81 6.61 -9.97
CA ALA A 37 3.21 6.91 -10.15
C ALA A 37 3.94 6.80 -8.81
N SER A 38 5.26 6.76 -8.87
CA SER A 38 6.13 6.82 -7.71
C SER A 38 7.22 7.85 -7.93
N LEU A 39 7.51 8.63 -6.90
CA LEU A 39 8.63 9.54 -6.86
C LEU A 39 9.87 8.77 -6.43
N TYR A 40 10.95 8.91 -7.17
CA TYR A 40 12.24 8.28 -6.91
C TYR A 40 13.30 9.34 -6.63
N MET A 41 14.21 9.02 -5.72
CA MET A 41 15.49 9.69 -5.57
C MET A 41 16.56 8.67 -5.93
N ASP A 42 17.25 8.94 -7.02
CA ASP A 42 18.16 7.99 -7.66
C ASP A 42 17.44 6.66 -7.97
N ASP A 43 17.80 5.55 -7.32
CA ASP A 43 17.16 4.24 -7.51
C ASP A 43 16.15 3.85 -6.42
N GLU A 44 15.97 4.70 -5.40
CA GLU A 44 15.07 4.44 -4.28
C GLU A 44 13.69 5.06 -4.51
N SER A 45 12.64 4.25 -4.37
CA SER A 45 11.25 4.74 -4.39
C SER A 45 10.95 5.44 -3.07
N ILE A 46 10.68 6.73 -3.12
CA ILE A 46 10.37 7.55 -1.94
C ILE A 46 8.90 7.38 -1.54
N MET A 47 7.98 7.53 -2.51
CA MET A 47 6.55 7.56 -2.22
C MET A 47 5.69 7.34 -3.48
N PRO A 48 4.54 6.64 -3.35
CA PRO A 48 3.54 6.56 -4.40
C PRO A 48 2.67 7.83 -4.42
N PHE A 49 2.15 8.18 -5.59
CA PHE A 49 1.15 9.22 -5.77
C PHE A 49 0.36 8.98 -7.07
N VAL A 50 -0.70 9.77 -7.28
CA VAL A 50 -1.52 9.72 -8.49
C VAL A 50 -1.21 10.90 -9.37
N ILE A 51 -0.90 10.64 -10.63
CA ILE A 51 -0.87 11.67 -11.68
C ILE A 51 -2.32 11.91 -12.10
N GLU A 52 -2.83 13.10 -11.82
CA GLU A 52 -4.15 13.55 -12.24
C GLU A 52 -4.15 15.03 -12.58
N LYS A 53 -5.19 15.49 -13.28
CA LYS A 53 -5.31 16.89 -13.68
C LYS A 53 -5.45 17.77 -12.43
N GLY A 54 -4.49 18.66 -12.24
CA GLY A 54 -4.50 19.64 -11.15
C GLY A 54 -3.09 19.99 -10.70
N LYS A 55 -3.00 20.75 -9.61
CA LYS A 55 -1.72 21.09 -8.99
C LYS A 55 -1.48 20.15 -7.83
N ILE A 56 -0.56 19.21 -8.03
CA ILE A 56 -0.11 18.29 -6.99
C ILE A 56 0.95 19.00 -6.15
N SER A 57 0.78 18.97 -4.83
CA SER A 57 1.74 19.53 -3.87
C SER A 57 2.33 18.40 -3.04
N ILE A 58 3.64 18.22 -3.14
CA ILE A 58 4.40 17.20 -2.42
C ILE A 58 5.20 17.88 -1.31
N SER A 59 5.02 17.43 -0.07
CA SER A 59 5.80 17.87 1.08
C SER A 59 6.49 16.67 1.70
N ILE A 60 7.82 16.74 1.79
CA ILE A 60 8.68 15.72 2.41
C ILE A 60 9.36 16.39 3.60
N ASP A 61 9.04 15.95 4.81
CA ASP A 61 9.71 16.35 6.04
C ASP A 61 10.33 15.13 6.74
N ASN A 62 11.07 15.36 7.83
CA ASN A 62 11.78 14.29 8.54
C ASN A 62 10.85 13.23 9.19
N ALA A 63 9.56 13.53 9.35
CA ALA A 63 8.60 12.67 10.03
C ALA A 63 7.52 12.12 9.09
N ARG A 64 7.18 12.84 8.01
CA ARG A 64 6.04 12.55 7.15
C ARG A 64 6.30 12.95 5.71
N ILE A 65 5.70 12.17 4.83
CA ILE A 65 5.61 12.45 3.40
C ILE A 65 4.13 12.59 3.08
N VAL A 66 3.74 13.72 2.50
CA VAL A 66 2.34 14.05 2.21
C VAL A 66 2.20 14.60 0.81
N VAL A 67 1.20 14.11 0.08
CA VAL A 67 0.77 14.66 -1.21
C VAL A 67 -0.66 15.14 -1.11
N THR A 68 -0.87 16.37 -1.56
CA THR A 68 -2.20 17.02 -1.53
C THR A 68 -2.45 17.82 -2.79
N GLY A 69 -3.66 18.36 -2.91
CA GLY A 69 -4.03 19.35 -3.91
C GLY A 69 -4.79 18.76 -5.09
N THR A 70 -5.02 17.45 -5.09
CA THR A 70 -5.87 16.77 -6.06
C THR A 70 -6.66 15.62 -5.41
N PRO A 71 -7.90 15.33 -5.89
CA PRO A 71 -8.84 14.49 -5.14
C PRO A 71 -8.39 13.05 -4.86
N LEU A 72 -7.65 12.40 -5.77
CA LEU A 72 -7.18 11.04 -5.58
C LEU A 72 -5.94 11.00 -4.68
N ASN A 73 -5.06 12.00 -4.78
CA ASN A 73 -3.94 12.12 -3.85
C ASN A 73 -4.42 12.39 -2.42
N ASP A 74 -5.38 13.30 -2.23
CA ASP A 74 -5.93 13.60 -0.91
C ASP A 74 -6.52 12.32 -0.27
N ARG A 75 -7.27 11.52 -1.05
CA ARG A 75 -7.80 10.21 -0.58
C ARG A 75 -6.70 9.21 -0.26
N LEU A 76 -5.68 9.10 -1.11
CA LEU A 76 -4.57 8.17 -0.90
C LEU A 76 -3.81 8.50 0.39
N TYR A 77 -3.52 9.78 0.62
CA TYR A 77 -2.74 10.20 1.79
C TYR A 77 -3.57 10.21 3.09
N ASP A 78 -4.89 10.39 3.01
CA ASP A 78 -5.79 10.08 4.13
C ASP A 78 -5.73 8.60 4.52
N PHE A 79 -5.70 7.70 3.53
CA PHE A 79 -5.55 6.26 3.77
C PHE A 79 -4.17 5.92 4.34
N VAL A 80 -3.10 6.47 3.77
CA VAL A 80 -1.73 6.29 4.27
C VAL A 80 -1.65 6.75 5.73
N GLY A 81 -2.19 7.92 6.07
CA GLY A 81 -2.19 8.41 7.46
C GLY A 81 -2.91 7.48 8.43
N LYS A 82 -4.08 6.93 8.05
CA LYS A 82 -4.79 5.93 8.85
C LYS A 82 -3.99 4.63 9.00
N LYS A 83 -3.36 4.18 7.91
CA LYS A 83 -2.51 2.99 7.92
C LYS A 83 -1.32 3.18 8.85
N THR A 84 -0.60 4.30 8.75
CA THR A 84 0.53 4.62 9.63
C THR A 84 0.11 4.60 11.10
N SER A 85 -1.06 5.15 11.45
CA SER A 85 -1.56 5.09 12.83
C SER A 85 -1.83 3.67 13.33
N LEU A 86 -2.24 2.74 12.45
CA LEU A 86 -2.41 1.33 12.80
C LEU A 86 -1.05 0.63 12.92
N ASP A 87 -0.11 0.94 12.03
CA ASP A 87 1.26 0.40 12.06
C ASP A 87 1.98 0.84 13.35
N ASP A 88 1.84 2.10 13.77
CA ASP A 88 2.36 2.62 15.04
C ASP A 88 1.79 1.85 16.25
N ARG A 89 0.49 1.53 16.22
CA ARG A 89 -0.16 0.72 17.26
C ARG A 89 0.36 -0.72 17.26
N ALA A 90 0.69 -1.29 16.10
CA ALA A 90 1.26 -2.63 16.00
C ALA A 90 2.64 -2.66 16.65
N TYR A 91 3.46 -1.67 16.33
CA TYR A 91 4.79 -1.52 16.90
C TYR A 91 4.74 -1.34 18.42
N GLU A 92 3.84 -0.50 18.93
CA GLU A 92 3.70 -0.31 20.37
C GLU A 92 3.18 -1.55 21.09
N LEU A 93 2.34 -2.36 20.43
CA LEU A 93 1.87 -3.65 20.98
C LEU A 93 3.03 -4.64 21.16
N GLU A 94 3.97 -4.72 20.22
CA GLU A 94 5.18 -5.54 20.37
C GLU A 94 6.06 -5.06 21.53
N ARG A 95 6.18 -3.73 21.70
CA ARG A 95 6.89 -3.15 22.85
C ARG A 95 6.17 -3.43 24.16
N GLN A 96 4.83 -3.44 24.16
CA GLN A 96 4.02 -3.79 25.32
C GLN A 96 4.24 -5.25 25.73
N GLU A 97 4.25 -6.19 24.78
CA GLU A 97 4.58 -7.60 25.04
C GLU A 97 5.94 -7.73 25.72
N SER A 98 6.96 -7.05 25.17
CA SER A 98 8.32 -7.06 25.73
C SER A 98 8.37 -6.54 27.17
N ARG A 99 7.63 -5.46 27.48
CA ARG A 99 7.55 -4.92 28.85
C ARG A 99 6.86 -5.89 29.81
N MET A 100 5.75 -6.50 29.40
CA MET A 100 5.06 -7.48 30.24
C MET A 100 5.94 -8.69 30.60
N ILE A 101 6.78 -9.14 29.66
CA ILE A 101 7.77 -10.20 29.93
C ILE A 101 8.80 -9.72 30.96
N MET A 102 9.32 -8.50 30.81
CA MET A 102 10.29 -7.92 31.75
C MET A 102 9.72 -7.71 33.16
N ASP A 103 8.44 -7.36 33.25
CA ASP A 103 7.71 -7.18 34.52
C ASP A 103 7.36 -8.52 35.19
N GLY A 104 7.71 -9.66 34.57
CA GLY A 104 7.50 -10.99 35.12
C GLY A 104 6.04 -11.45 35.12
N LYS A 105 5.20 -10.88 34.24
CA LYS A 105 3.82 -11.36 34.08
C LYS A 105 3.80 -12.83 33.64
N ALA A 106 2.73 -13.53 34.03
CA ALA A 106 2.57 -14.94 33.69
C ALA A 106 2.46 -15.12 32.16
N PRO A 107 3.20 -16.07 31.54
CA PRO A 107 3.21 -16.23 30.08
C PRO A 107 1.84 -16.45 29.44
N ASP A 108 0.93 -17.13 30.13
CA ASP A 108 -0.44 -17.40 29.67
C ASP A 108 -1.33 -16.14 29.70
N GLU A 109 -1.08 -15.22 30.63
CA GLU A 109 -1.74 -13.91 30.68
C GLU A 109 -1.25 -13.05 29.51
N ILE A 110 0.08 -12.95 29.32
CA ILE A 110 0.70 -12.20 28.23
C ILE A 110 0.18 -12.70 26.88
N GLN A 111 0.22 -14.02 26.67
CA GLN A 111 -0.22 -14.61 25.41
C GLN A 111 -1.69 -14.29 25.11
N ARG A 112 -2.58 -14.42 26.10
CA ARG A 112 -4.01 -14.13 25.92
C ARG A 112 -4.26 -12.66 25.59
N GLU A 113 -3.64 -11.74 26.33
CA GLU A 113 -3.83 -10.30 26.13
C GLU A 113 -3.26 -9.85 24.77
N ILE A 114 -2.02 -10.23 24.46
CA ILE A 114 -1.34 -9.84 23.23
C ILE A 114 -1.98 -10.47 22.00
N THR A 115 -2.35 -11.77 22.04
CA THR A 115 -3.06 -12.39 20.90
C THR A 115 -4.37 -11.67 20.59
N ARG A 116 -5.17 -11.33 21.61
CA ARG A 116 -6.44 -10.63 21.41
C ARG A 116 -6.24 -9.26 20.74
N GLU A 117 -5.29 -8.46 21.23
CA GLU A 117 -5.04 -7.14 20.64
C GLU A 117 -4.39 -7.25 19.25
N ARG A 118 -3.53 -8.25 19.00
CA ARG A 118 -2.97 -8.52 17.66
C ARG A 118 -4.06 -8.88 16.66
N GLU A 119 -4.99 -9.76 17.02
CA GLU A 119 -6.12 -10.15 16.17
C GLU A 119 -7.02 -8.96 15.85
N LYS A 120 -7.35 -8.15 16.87
CA LYS A 120 -8.14 -6.93 16.69
C LYS A 120 -7.46 -5.95 15.74
N LEU A 121 -6.15 -5.72 15.92
CA LEU A 121 -5.41 -4.79 15.08
C LEU A 121 -5.29 -5.29 13.64
N ALA A 122 -5.05 -6.60 13.45
CA ALA A 122 -5.03 -7.21 12.13
C ALA A 122 -6.39 -7.08 11.43
N ALA A 123 -7.49 -7.26 12.15
CA ALA A 123 -8.84 -7.05 11.61
C ALA A 123 -9.08 -5.59 11.20
N GLU A 124 -8.65 -4.61 12.02
CA GLU A 124 -8.74 -3.17 11.69
C GLU A 124 -7.91 -2.82 10.44
N MET A 125 -6.69 -3.35 10.32
CA MET A 125 -5.83 -3.15 9.15
C MET A 125 -6.46 -3.76 7.88
N ASN A 126 -6.97 -4.98 7.97
CA ASN A 126 -7.62 -5.65 6.86
C ASN A 126 -8.88 -4.89 6.42
N ALA A 127 -9.71 -4.45 7.37
CA ALA A 127 -10.90 -3.66 7.09
C ALA A 127 -10.56 -2.33 6.41
N LEU A 128 -9.55 -1.62 6.91
CA LEU A 128 -9.08 -0.36 6.31
C LEU A 128 -8.66 -0.56 4.85
N ALA A 129 -7.86 -1.59 4.56
CA ALA A 129 -7.42 -1.90 3.20
C ALA A 129 -8.59 -2.33 2.30
N LYS A 130 -9.44 -3.24 2.77
CA LYS A 130 -10.61 -3.74 2.05
C LYS A 130 -11.54 -2.60 1.67
N GLU A 131 -11.98 -1.80 2.63
CA GLU A 131 -12.90 -0.69 2.39
C GLU A 131 -12.32 0.34 1.43
N PHE A 132 -11.03 0.66 1.56
CA PHE A 132 -10.39 1.62 0.69
C PHE A 132 -10.37 1.12 -0.76
N ILE A 133 -9.99 -0.14 -0.98
CA ILE A 133 -9.96 -0.74 -2.32
C ILE A 133 -11.38 -0.81 -2.90
N GLN A 134 -12.37 -1.22 -2.10
CA GLN A 134 -13.78 -1.31 -2.52
C GLN A 134 -14.35 0.03 -2.96
N LYS A 135 -14.09 1.10 -2.20
CA LYS A 135 -14.52 2.47 -2.55
C LYS A 135 -13.82 3.02 -3.80
N ASN A 136 -12.76 2.35 -4.27
CA ASN A 136 -11.93 2.82 -5.38
C ASN A 136 -11.77 1.79 -6.51
N TYR A 137 -12.66 0.80 -6.63
CA TYR A 137 -12.61 -0.19 -7.71
C TYR A 137 -12.63 0.44 -9.12
N ASP A 138 -13.30 1.59 -9.28
CA ASP A 138 -13.50 2.24 -10.58
C ASP A 138 -12.38 3.22 -10.98
N ASN A 139 -11.38 3.41 -10.13
CA ASN A 139 -10.26 4.33 -10.37
C ASN A 139 -8.90 3.67 -10.07
N VAL A 140 -7.82 4.40 -10.32
CA VAL A 140 -6.45 3.85 -10.24
C VAL A 140 -6.01 3.48 -8.81
N LEU A 141 -6.64 4.05 -7.78
CA LEU A 141 -6.29 3.77 -6.38
C LEU A 141 -6.65 2.35 -5.98
N GLY A 142 -7.74 1.79 -6.52
CA GLY A 142 -8.15 0.42 -6.21
C GLY A 142 -7.03 -0.56 -6.59
N PRO A 143 -6.70 -0.72 -7.89
CA PRO A 143 -5.61 -1.59 -8.32
C PRO A 143 -4.27 -1.20 -7.70
N GLY A 144 -3.98 0.10 -7.57
CA GLY A 144 -2.72 0.59 -6.98
C GLY A 144 -2.53 0.11 -5.55
N VAL A 145 -3.50 0.35 -4.67
CA VAL A 145 -3.44 -0.05 -3.25
C VAL A 145 -3.58 -1.57 -3.09
N PHE A 146 -4.33 -2.25 -3.96
CA PHE A 146 -4.35 -3.71 -3.97
C PHE A 146 -2.94 -4.29 -4.22
N ILE A 147 -2.22 -3.77 -5.21
CA ILE A 147 -0.85 -4.22 -5.47
C ILE A 147 0.08 -3.85 -4.32
N MET A 148 -0.04 -2.65 -3.73
CA MET A 148 0.74 -2.28 -2.54
C MET A 148 0.49 -3.22 -1.35
N LEU A 149 -0.77 -3.63 -1.12
CA LEU A 149 -1.12 -4.62 -0.10
C LEU A 149 -0.43 -5.96 -0.39
N CYS A 150 -0.53 -6.42 -1.64
CA CYS A 150 0.02 -7.67 -2.13
C CYS A 150 1.55 -7.72 -2.13
N SER A 151 2.22 -6.58 -2.32
CA SER A 151 3.69 -6.46 -2.29
C SER A 151 4.30 -6.64 -0.91
N ASN A 152 3.51 -6.64 0.17
CA ASN A 152 4.00 -6.97 1.51
C ASN A 152 4.26 -8.47 1.70
N PHE A 153 3.80 -9.31 0.78
CA PHE A 153 4.07 -10.75 0.81
C PHE A 153 5.35 -11.08 0.02
N PRO A 154 6.17 -12.03 0.50
CA PRO A 154 7.41 -12.42 -0.17
C PRO A 154 7.18 -13.08 -1.54
N TYR A 155 5.98 -13.60 -1.78
CA TYR A 155 5.54 -14.15 -3.05
C TYR A 155 4.02 -14.00 -3.20
N PRO A 156 3.47 -14.06 -4.43
CA PRO A 156 2.02 -13.97 -4.63
C PRO A 156 1.26 -15.10 -3.95
N VAL A 157 0.26 -14.75 -3.13
CA VAL A 157 -0.55 -15.69 -2.35
C VAL A 157 -2.00 -15.20 -2.27
N MET A 158 -2.96 -16.13 -2.31
CA MET A 158 -4.37 -15.82 -2.06
C MET A 158 -4.64 -15.93 -0.55
N THR A 159 -4.60 -14.80 0.15
CA THR A 159 -5.07 -14.71 1.54
C THR A 159 -6.60 -14.55 1.57
N PRO A 160 -7.27 -14.83 2.70
CA PRO A 160 -8.72 -14.61 2.82
C PRO A 160 -9.15 -13.18 2.45
N LEU A 161 -8.37 -12.17 2.87
CA LEU A 161 -8.61 -10.78 2.50
C LEU A 161 -8.55 -10.54 0.99
N ILE A 162 -7.53 -11.10 0.33
CA ILE A 162 -7.36 -10.98 -1.13
C ILE A 162 -8.50 -11.68 -1.86
N GLU A 163 -8.91 -12.87 -1.39
CA GLU A 163 -10.06 -13.60 -1.93
C GLU A 163 -11.33 -12.75 -1.84
N GLU A 164 -11.67 -12.22 -0.67
CA GLU A 164 -12.84 -11.37 -0.48
C GLU A 164 -12.83 -10.11 -1.38
N ILE A 165 -11.69 -9.41 -1.46
CA ILE A 165 -11.55 -8.23 -2.32
C ILE A 165 -11.80 -8.61 -3.79
N ILE A 166 -11.27 -9.74 -4.24
CA ILE A 166 -11.41 -10.19 -5.62
C ILE A 166 -12.82 -10.69 -5.90
N GLU A 167 -13.46 -11.42 -5.00
CA GLU A 167 -14.82 -11.93 -5.21
C GLU A 167 -15.81 -10.78 -5.44
N GLU A 168 -15.77 -9.77 -4.57
CA GLU A 168 -16.66 -8.60 -4.61
C GLU A 168 -16.31 -7.58 -5.71
N ALA A 169 -15.12 -7.68 -6.32
CA ALA A 169 -14.64 -6.70 -7.31
C ALA A 169 -15.39 -6.77 -8.66
N PRO A 170 -15.62 -5.62 -9.34
CA PRO A 170 -16.13 -5.60 -10.70
C PRO A 170 -15.10 -6.10 -11.72
N ASP A 171 -15.58 -6.50 -12.91
CA ASP A 171 -14.71 -7.02 -13.98
C ASP A 171 -13.62 -6.04 -14.40
N ARG A 172 -13.90 -4.73 -14.38
CA ARG A 172 -12.89 -3.71 -14.71
C ARG A 172 -11.67 -3.78 -13.79
N PHE A 173 -11.90 -3.99 -12.50
CA PHE A 173 -10.83 -4.16 -11.52
C PHE A 173 -10.09 -5.48 -11.72
N LYS A 174 -10.85 -6.59 -11.85
CA LYS A 174 -10.32 -7.94 -12.07
C LYS A 174 -9.47 -8.04 -13.34
N ASN A 175 -9.83 -7.27 -14.38
CA ASN A 175 -9.14 -7.24 -15.67
C ASN A 175 -8.02 -6.20 -15.74
N ASN A 176 -7.77 -5.43 -14.68
CA ASN A 176 -6.55 -4.63 -14.60
C ASN A 176 -5.33 -5.56 -14.69
N SER A 177 -4.36 -5.23 -15.56
CA SER A 177 -3.22 -6.12 -15.83
C SER A 177 -2.51 -6.56 -14.56
N LEU A 178 -2.13 -5.61 -13.69
CA LEU A 178 -1.37 -5.91 -12.48
C LEU A 178 -2.16 -6.81 -11.52
N VAL A 179 -3.46 -6.53 -11.34
CA VAL A 179 -4.35 -7.33 -10.48
C VAL A 179 -4.47 -8.74 -11.04
N LYS A 180 -4.75 -8.86 -12.33
CA LYS A 180 -4.93 -10.14 -13.02
C LYS A 180 -3.66 -11.00 -12.96
N ASP A 181 -2.51 -10.40 -13.21
CA ASP A 181 -1.21 -11.08 -13.20
C ASP A 181 -0.92 -11.61 -11.80
N TYR A 182 -1.09 -10.77 -10.76
CA TYR A 182 -0.92 -11.19 -9.37
C TYR A 182 -1.85 -12.35 -9.00
N VAL A 183 -3.16 -12.21 -9.25
CA VAL A 183 -4.15 -13.23 -8.88
C VAL A 183 -3.91 -14.55 -9.61
N THR A 184 -3.48 -14.50 -10.86
CA THR A 184 -3.16 -15.71 -11.65
C THR A 184 -1.99 -16.47 -11.03
N VAL A 185 -0.90 -15.76 -10.70
CA VAL A 185 0.27 -16.38 -10.07
C VAL A 185 -0.07 -16.87 -8.66
N ALA A 186 -0.79 -16.06 -7.87
CA ALA A 186 -1.20 -16.40 -6.52
C ALA A 186 -2.05 -17.68 -6.46
N ARG A 187 -3.03 -17.84 -7.36
CA ARG A 187 -3.84 -19.06 -7.46
C ARG A 187 -3.01 -20.27 -7.87
N SER A 188 -2.12 -20.12 -8.85
CA SER A 188 -1.22 -21.22 -9.27
C SER A 188 -0.30 -21.67 -8.13
N ASN A 189 0.23 -20.74 -7.34
CA ASN A 189 1.05 -21.05 -6.17
C ASN A 189 0.26 -21.86 -5.13
N MET A 190 -0.99 -21.47 -4.86
CA MET A 190 -1.86 -22.19 -3.93
C MET A 190 -2.21 -23.61 -4.39
N GLU A 191 -2.38 -23.83 -5.69
CA GLU A 191 -2.59 -25.19 -6.25
C GLU A 191 -1.36 -26.07 -6.06
N LYS A 192 -0.17 -25.54 -6.34
CA LYS A 192 1.11 -26.26 -6.15
C LYS A 192 1.34 -26.64 -4.69
N LEU A 193 0.94 -25.79 -3.74
CA LEU A 193 1.02 -26.07 -2.30
C LEU A 193 0.03 -27.14 -1.83
N LYS A 194 -1.10 -27.30 -2.53
CA LYS A 194 -2.14 -28.29 -2.21
C LYS A 194 -1.92 -29.65 -2.89
N ALA A 195 -1.09 -29.71 -3.93
CA ALA A 195 -0.78 -30.96 -4.62
C ALA A 195 0.10 -31.85 -3.72
N PRO A 196 -0.34 -33.08 -3.37
CA PRO A 196 0.52 -34.03 -2.67
C PRO A 196 1.71 -34.38 -3.57
N HIS A 197 2.92 -34.38 -2.99
CA HIS A 197 4.12 -34.92 -3.62
C HIS A 197 4.01 -36.43 -3.84
#